data_AF-A0A5Y3WCF5-F1
#
_entry.id   AF-A0A5Y3WCF5-F1
#
_cell.length_a   1.000
_cell.length_b   1.000
_cell.length_c   1.000
_cell.angle_alpha   90.00
_cell.angle_beta   90.00
_cell.angle_gamma   90.00
#
_symmetry.space_group_name_H-M   'P 1'
#
loop_
_entity.id
_entity.type
_entity.pdbx_description
1 polymer ?
#
loop_
_entity_poly.entity_id
_entity_poly.type
_entity_poly.pdbx_seq_one_letter_code
_entity_poly.pdbx_strand_id
1 'polypeptide(L)'
;MFTEAERLRAIELYFKYGRKLAPVVRELGYPSKRNLRRWIRLWEASDGATKAIRRKPRYSDMQKQAAVEHYLNHGCCLAFTSRTLGYPCCDVLARWVNERHPDRRLIFTSTNNQNAPFEPEVKRQAVMALCTRHVPAREIARNIGISRTVLYKWKDEIIGDEAYQSMRKHEKPSLTEERDALREEVNRLNQEIRRQQMELDILKKTEEIIKKDPGISVSTLTNREKTQIADVLRGS
;
A
#
# COMPACT_ATOMS: atom_id res chain seq x y z
N MET A 1 12.07 4.47 41.05
CA MET A 1 13.29 4.47 40.19
C MET A 1 13.99 5.78 40.47
N PHE A 2 15.28 5.79 40.81
CA PHE A 2 15.98 7.04 41.19
C PHE A 2 16.52 7.77 39.96
N THR A 3 16.30 9.08 39.90
CA THR A 3 16.78 9.98 38.85
C THR A 3 18.30 10.12 38.88
N GLU A 4 18.90 10.64 37.81
CA GLU A 4 20.36 10.84 37.74
C GLU A 4 20.85 11.87 38.76
N ALA A 5 20.10 12.96 38.94
CA ALA A 5 20.37 14.00 39.94
C ALA A 5 20.36 13.45 41.38
N GLU A 6 19.39 12.59 41.72
CA GLU A 6 19.33 11.93 43.04
C GLU A 6 20.52 11.00 43.27
N ARG A 7 21.02 10.33 42.23
CA ARG A 7 22.21 9.47 42.33
C ARG A 7 23.47 10.28 42.54
N LEU A 8 23.64 11.38 41.80
CA LEU A 8 24.78 12.28 41.93
C LEU A 8 24.83 12.89 43.33
N ARG A 9 23.70 13.41 43.82
CA ARG A 9 23.59 13.96 45.18
C ARG A 9 23.98 12.95 46.26
N ALA A 10 23.59 11.68 46.12
CA ALA A 10 23.96 10.63 47.06
C ALA A 10 25.46 10.27 47.00
N ILE A 11 26.07 10.32 45.82
CA ILE A 11 27.51 10.07 45.63
C ILE A 11 28.35 11.25 46.17
N GLU A 12 27.92 12.49 45.94
CA GLU A 12 28.57 13.69 46.49
C GLU A 12 28.56 13.69 48.02
N LEU A 13 27.41 13.41 48.64
CA LEU A 13 27.30 13.28 50.10
C LEU A 13 28.18 12.15 50.64
N TYR A 14 28.36 11.06 49.90
CA TYR A 14 29.25 9.97 50.28
C TYR A 14 30.71 10.42 50.40
N PHE A 15 31.20 11.24 49.45
CA PHE A 15 32.55 11.80 49.53
C PHE A 15 32.66 12.88 50.62
N LYS A 16 31.64 13.74 50.77
CA LYS A 16 31.56 14.74 51.85
C LYS A 16 31.66 14.12 53.25
N TYR A 17 31.06 12.94 53.45
CA TYR A 17 31.12 12.20 54.72
C TYR A 17 32.33 11.28 54.88
N GLY A 18 33.37 11.47 54.07
CA GLY A 18 34.59 10.67 54.19
C GLY A 18 34.33 9.20 53.89
N ARG A 19 33.54 8.91 52.84
CA ARG A 19 33.25 7.56 52.33
C ARG A 19 32.42 6.68 53.28
N LYS A 20 31.59 7.29 54.12
CA LYS A 20 30.67 6.59 55.04
C LYS A 20 29.27 6.44 54.41
N LEU A 21 28.79 5.21 54.25
CA LEU A 21 27.49 4.91 53.64
C LEU A 21 26.30 5.22 54.56
N ALA A 22 26.43 4.99 55.86
CA ALA A 22 25.31 5.09 56.81
C ALA A 22 24.78 6.53 57.01
N PRO A 23 25.64 7.58 57.11
CA PRO A 23 25.18 8.96 57.18
C PRO A 23 24.37 9.39 55.96
N VAL A 24 24.84 9.04 54.75
CA VAL A 24 24.16 9.38 53.48
C VAL A 24 22.75 8.81 53.42
N VAL A 25 22.58 7.54 53.78
CA VAL A 25 21.27 6.87 53.76
C VAL A 25 20.34 7.41 54.85
N ARG A 26 20.88 7.80 56.02
CA ARG A 26 20.08 8.42 57.09
C ARG A 26 19.59 9.82 56.72
N GLU A 27 20.41 10.61 56.02
CA GLU A 27 20.06 11.97 55.64
C GLU A 27 19.11 12.03 54.45
N LEU A 28 19.37 11.24 53.41
CA LEU A 28 18.53 11.25 52.21
C LEU A 28 17.28 10.38 52.36
N GLY A 29 17.26 9.40 53.26
CA GLY A 29 16.19 8.39 53.36
C GLY A 29 16.17 7.38 52.20
N TYR A 30 17.05 7.55 51.22
CA TYR A 30 17.31 6.69 50.08
C TYR A 30 18.80 6.82 49.67
N PRO A 31 19.34 5.98 48.79
CA PRO A 31 18.93 4.61 48.46
C PRO A 31 19.36 3.62 49.57
N SER A 32 19.09 2.32 49.40
CA SER A 32 19.66 1.32 50.31
C SER A 32 21.20 1.32 50.28
N LYS A 33 21.86 0.95 51.40
CA LYS A 33 23.33 0.83 51.49
C LYS A 33 23.94 -0.01 50.35
N ARG A 34 23.23 -1.06 49.91
CA ARG A 34 23.63 -1.93 48.79
C ARG A 34 23.60 -1.21 47.45
N ASN A 35 22.57 -0.38 47.21
CA ASN A 35 22.43 0.41 46.00
C ASN A 35 23.46 1.54 45.95
N LEU A 36 23.68 2.25 47.08
CA LEU A 36 24.70 3.30 47.15
C LEU A 36 26.10 2.75 46.83
N ARG A 37 26.48 1.60 47.43
CA ARG A 37 27.75 0.92 47.13
C ARG A 37 27.87 0.55 45.65
N ARG A 38 26.76 0.10 45.03
CA ARG A 38 26.73 -0.21 43.60
C ARG A 38 26.90 1.04 42.74
N TRP A 39 26.26 2.16 43.09
CA TRP A 39 26.41 3.43 42.39
C TRP A 39 27.83 3.98 42.46
N ILE A 40 28.44 3.95 43.65
CA ILE A 40 29.83 4.42 43.86
C ILE A 40 30.81 3.60 43.03
N ARG A 41 30.77 2.26 43.08
CA ARG A 41 31.64 1.41 42.25
C ARG A 41 31.52 1.70 40.76
N LEU A 42 30.30 2.05 40.32
CA LEU A 42 30.02 2.31 38.91
C LEU A 42 30.46 3.72 38.51
N TRP A 43 30.36 4.68 39.42
CA TRP A 43 30.86 6.04 39.27
C TRP A 43 32.40 6.10 39.26
N GLU A 44 33.06 5.32 40.12
CA GLU A 44 34.52 5.17 40.14
C GLU A 44 35.04 4.47 38.86
N ALA A 45 34.29 3.46 38.35
CA ALA A 45 34.65 2.77 37.11
C ALA A 45 34.40 3.59 35.83
N SER A 46 33.61 4.65 35.91
CA SER A 46 33.27 5.53 34.78
C SER A 46 33.95 6.90 34.84
N ASP A 47 34.97 7.05 35.70
CA ASP A 47 35.75 8.29 35.90
C ASP A 47 34.85 9.51 36.14
N GLY A 48 33.79 9.34 36.94
CA GLY A 48 32.85 10.40 37.30
C GLY A 48 31.63 10.54 36.38
N ALA A 49 31.51 9.79 35.29
CA ALA A 49 30.34 9.85 34.42
C ALA A 49 29.18 8.98 34.94
N THR A 50 28.06 9.58 35.33
CA THR A 50 26.83 8.85 35.73
C THR A 50 26.04 8.26 34.56
N LYS A 51 26.71 7.84 33.48
CA LYS A 51 26.04 7.16 32.37
C LYS A 51 25.35 5.91 32.90
N ALA A 52 24.03 5.84 32.71
CA ALA A 52 23.21 4.71 33.11
C ALA A 52 23.88 3.40 32.68
N ILE A 53 24.25 2.58 33.67
CA ILE A 53 24.99 1.33 33.46
C ILE A 53 24.18 0.46 32.51
N ARG A 54 24.57 0.44 31.24
CA ARG A 54 24.00 -0.48 30.27
C ARG A 54 24.36 -1.88 30.76
N ARG A 55 23.35 -2.72 31.01
CA ARG A 55 23.60 -4.14 31.29
C ARG A 55 24.47 -4.66 30.15
N LYS A 56 25.49 -5.46 30.47
CA LYS A 56 26.31 -6.13 29.45
C LYS A 56 25.34 -6.79 28.46
N PRO A 57 25.41 -6.49 27.16
CA PRO A 57 24.48 -7.05 26.20
C PRO A 57 24.59 -8.58 26.26
N ARG A 58 23.43 -9.25 26.23
CA ARG A 58 23.34 -10.71 26.37
C ARG A 58 24.15 -11.46 25.31
N TYR A 59 24.40 -10.82 24.17
CA TYR A 59 25.14 -11.35 23.03
C TYR A 59 26.17 -10.33 22.57
N SER A 60 27.37 -10.80 22.22
CA SER A 60 28.42 -9.95 21.64
C SER A 60 28.05 -9.54 20.21
N ASP A 61 28.62 -8.45 19.70
CA ASP A 61 28.34 -8.04 18.32
C ASP A 61 28.89 -9.03 17.29
N MET A 62 29.96 -9.75 17.62
CA MET A 62 30.48 -10.87 16.81
C MET A 62 29.47 -12.03 16.74
N GLN A 63 28.84 -12.38 17.86
CA GLN A 63 27.77 -13.39 17.90
C GLN A 63 26.55 -12.96 17.07
N LYS A 64 26.18 -11.68 17.15
CA LYS A 64 25.08 -11.15 16.31
C LYS A 64 25.42 -11.25 14.84
N GLN A 65 26.63 -10.87 14.45
CA GLN A 65 27.07 -10.88 13.06
C GLN A 65 27.10 -12.31 12.50
N ALA A 66 27.70 -13.26 13.23
CA ALA A 66 27.74 -14.66 12.83
C ALA A 66 26.32 -15.24 12.62
N ALA A 67 25.38 -14.88 13.48
CA ALA A 67 23.98 -15.32 13.35
C ALA A 67 23.29 -14.74 12.12
N VAL A 68 23.51 -13.45 11.82
CA VAL A 68 22.96 -12.80 10.62
C VAL A 68 23.60 -13.35 9.34
N GLU A 69 24.91 -13.55 9.32
CA GLU A 69 25.62 -14.14 8.17
C GLU A 69 25.16 -15.57 7.90
N HIS A 70 25.05 -16.41 8.94
CA HIS A 70 24.52 -17.75 8.80
C HIS A 70 23.11 -17.74 8.20
N TYR A 71 22.25 -16.84 8.68
CA TYR A 71 20.89 -16.66 8.15
C TYR A 71 20.90 -16.35 6.64
N LEU A 72 21.76 -15.42 6.21
CA LEU A 72 21.86 -15.02 4.81
C LEU A 72 22.41 -16.13 3.91
N ASN A 73 23.39 -16.89 4.40
CA ASN A 73 24.05 -17.94 3.63
C ASN A 73 23.21 -19.22 3.51
N HIS A 74 22.30 -19.49 4.46
CA HIS A 74 21.54 -20.75 4.55
C HIS A 74 20.06 -20.58 4.20
N GLY A 75 19.76 -19.74 3.20
CA GLY A 75 18.41 -19.65 2.63
C GLY A 75 17.40 -18.88 3.48
N CYS A 76 17.86 -17.96 4.34
CA CYS A 76 16.99 -17.00 5.03
C CYS A 76 15.93 -17.65 5.94
N CYS A 77 16.24 -18.81 6.53
CA CYS A 77 15.36 -19.49 7.48
C CYS A 77 15.76 -19.19 8.94
N LEU A 78 14.90 -18.46 9.65
CA LEU A 78 15.10 -18.08 11.05
C LEU A 78 15.16 -19.31 11.97
N ALA A 79 14.19 -20.21 11.81
CA ALA A 79 14.10 -21.42 12.64
C ALA A 79 15.30 -22.35 12.43
N PHE A 80 15.78 -22.48 11.19
CA PHE A 80 16.98 -23.25 10.89
C PHE A 80 18.21 -22.63 11.57
N THR A 81 18.44 -21.33 11.38
CA THR A 81 19.58 -20.62 11.96
C THR A 81 19.59 -20.69 13.49
N SER A 82 18.44 -20.48 14.13
CA SER A 82 18.29 -20.61 15.59
C SER A 82 18.56 -22.03 16.09
N ARG A 83 18.15 -23.07 15.35
CA ARG A 83 18.44 -24.47 15.72
C ARG A 83 19.93 -24.82 15.52
N THR A 84 20.54 -24.37 14.43
CA THR A 84 21.94 -24.69 14.11
C THR A 84 22.91 -24.02 15.08
N LEU A 85 22.69 -22.74 15.40
CA LEU A 85 23.58 -22.00 16.29
C LEU A 85 23.26 -22.21 17.77
N GLY A 86 22.07 -22.71 18.10
CA GLY A 86 21.58 -22.83 19.48
C GLY A 86 21.23 -21.50 20.16
N TYR A 87 21.48 -20.38 19.47
CA TYR A 87 21.12 -19.02 19.86
C TYR A 87 21.11 -18.14 18.59
N PRO A 88 20.46 -16.97 18.59
CA PRO A 88 19.40 -16.55 19.51
C PRO A 88 18.05 -17.16 19.10
N CYS A 89 16.96 -16.89 19.84
CA CYS A 89 15.62 -17.25 19.39
C CYS A 89 15.22 -16.49 18.10
N CYS A 90 14.25 -17.03 17.35
CA CYS A 90 13.82 -16.51 16.05
C CYS A 90 13.52 -14.99 16.08
N ASP A 91 12.82 -14.50 17.11
CA ASP A 91 12.42 -13.09 17.22
C ASP A 91 13.63 -12.16 17.41
N VAL A 92 14.64 -12.62 18.15
CA VAL A 92 15.86 -11.85 18.38
C VAL A 92 16.72 -11.83 17.12
N LEU A 93 16.81 -12.96 16.41
CA LEU A 93 17.49 -13.04 15.11
C LEU A 93 16.81 -12.13 14.09
N ALA A 94 15.47 -12.17 14.01
CA ALA A 94 14.70 -11.33 13.10
C ALA A 94 14.98 -9.84 13.32
N ARG A 95 15.06 -9.42 14.59
CA ARG A 95 15.41 -8.04 14.94
C ARG A 95 16.82 -7.67 14.48
N TRP A 96 17.81 -8.53 14.70
CA TRP A 96 19.19 -8.26 14.26
C TRP A 96 19.33 -8.19 12.75
N VAL A 97 18.60 -9.05 12.02
CA VAL A 97 18.55 -9.00 10.55
C VAL A 97 17.94 -7.67 10.10
N ASN A 98 16.83 -7.22 10.69
CA ASN A 98 16.20 -5.95 10.34
C ASN A 98 17.08 -4.73 10.71
N GLU A 99 17.78 -4.77 11.84
CA GLU A 99 18.71 -3.72 12.28
C GLU A 99 19.90 -3.56 11.32
N ARG A 100 20.43 -4.67 10.78
CA ARG A 100 21.61 -4.67 9.89
C ARG A 100 21.27 -4.59 8.40
N HIS A 101 20.10 -5.06 8.00
CA HIS A 101 19.64 -5.09 6.62
C HIS A 101 18.22 -4.51 6.51
N PRO A 102 18.07 -3.18 6.65
CA PRO A 102 16.77 -2.52 6.54
C PRO A 102 16.15 -2.69 5.15
N ASP A 103 16.96 -2.90 4.11
CA ASP A 103 16.50 -3.14 2.73
C ASP A 103 15.91 -4.54 2.54
N ARG A 104 16.23 -5.46 3.46
CA ARG A 104 15.71 -6.82 3.52
C ARG A 104 14.79 -7.02 4.72
N ARG A 105 14.05 -5.97 5.11
CA ARG A 105 12.99 -6.07 6.14
C ARG A 105 12.24 -7.38 5.93
N LEU A 106 12.33 -8.25 6.94
CA LEU A 106 11.65 -9.53 6.92
C LEU A 106 10.18 -9.24 6.67
N ILE A 107 9.69 -9.66 5.51
CA ILE A 107 8.30 -9.49 5.12
C ILE A 107 7.46 -10.00 6.29
N PHE A 108 6.72 -9.10 6.93
CA PHE A 108 5.88 -9.46 8.04
C PHE A 108 4.73 -10.32 7.50
N THR A 109 4.85 -11.63 7.68
CA THR A 109 3.89 -12.63 7.17
C THR A 109 2.77 -12.90 8.15
N SER A 110 2.93 -12.53 9.42
CA SER A 110 1.97 -12.88 10.45
C SER A 110 0.71 -12.03 10.31
N THR A 111 -0.34 -12.64 9.79
CA THR A 111 -1.65 -12.01 9.72
C THR A 111 -2.42 -12.01 11.04
N ASN A 112 -1.89 -12.64 12.09
CA ASN A 112 -2.57 -12.84 13.38
C ASN A 112 -2.05 -11.94 14.50
N ASN A 113 -1.01 -11.13 14.26
CA ASN A 113 -0.49 -10.23 15.29
C ASN A 113 -1.12 -8.84 15.15
N GLN A 114 -2.26 -8.63 15.81
CA GLN A 114 -2.92 -7.31 15.90
C GLN A 114 -2.02 -6.25 16.56
N ASN A 115 -0.97 -6.68 17.28
CA ASN A 115 -0.02 -5.82 17.99
C ASN A 115 1.26 -5.52 17.19
N ALA A 116 1.27 -5.77 15.88
CA ALA A 116 2.38 -5.31 15.05
C ALA A 116 2.48 -3.77 15.12
N PRO A 117 3.69 -3.18 15.28
CA PRO A 117 3.88 -1.76 15.55
C PRO A 117 3.74 -0.93 14.27
N PHE A 118 2.62 -1.06 13.58
CA PHE A 118 2.31 -0.24 12.42
C PHE A 118 1.43 0.91 12.87
N GLU A 119 1.93 2.13 12.67
CA GLU A 119 1.13 3.34 12.85
C GLU A 119 -0.13 3.24 11.96
N PRO A 120 -1.32 3.62 12.48
CA PRO A 120 -2.57 3.58 11.72
C PRO A 120 -2.48 4.31 10.37
N GLU A 121 -1.66 5.34 10.30
CA GLU A 121 -1.43 6.14 9.10
C GLU A 121 -0.71 5.35 8.00
N VAL A 122 0.29 4.53 8.36
CA VAL A 122 1.00 3.65 7.41
C VAL A 122 0.02 2.66 6.79
N LYS A 123 -0.90 2.12 7.60
CA LYS A 123 -1.95 1.20 7.15
C LYS A 123 -2.89 1.87 6.15
N ARG A 124 -3.34 3.10 6.43
CA ARG A 124 -4.19 3.86 5.50
C ARG A 124 -3.48 4.18 4.19
N GLN A 125 -2.24 4.66 4.27
CA GLN A 125 -1.42 4.98 3.10
C GLN A 125 -1.19 3.74 2.21
N ALA A 126 -0.95 2.58 2.82
CA ALA A 126 -0.81 1.31 2.11
C ALA A 126 -2.06 0.93 1.32
N VAL A 127 -3.24 1.07 1.93
CA VAL A 127 -4.53 0.75 1.32
C VAL A 127 -4.89 1.77 0.24
N MET A 128 -4.61 3.06 0.47
CA MET A 128 -4.77 4.10 -0.56
C MET A 128 -3.92 3.77 -1.79
N ALA A 129 -2.63 3.45 -1.59
CA ALA A 129 -1.73 3.07 -2.67
C ALA A 129 -2.16 1.79 -3.40
N LEU A 130 -2.81 0.85 -2.70
CA LEU A 130 -3.37 -0.35 -3.32
C LEU A 130 -4.57 -0.01 -4.23
N CYS A 131 -5.39 0.95 -3.82
CA CYS A 131 -6.57 1.40 -4.57
C CYS A 131 -6.19 2.27 -5.78
N THR A 132 -5.15 3.10 -5.67
CA THR A 132 -4.59 3.87 -6.79
C THR A 132 -3.56 3.02 -7.52
N ARG A 133 -3.99 2.29 -8.56
CA ARG A 133 -3.27 1.24 -9.34
C ARG A 133 -1.85 1.55 -9.92
N HIS A 134 -1.13 2.58 -9.48
CA HIS A 134 0.18 2.95 -9.99
C HIS A 134 1.30 1.91 -9.76
N VAL A 135 1.17 1.01 -8.77
CA VAL A 135 2.22 0.05 -8.40
C VAL A 135 1.63 -1.33 -8.08
N PRO A 136 2.29 -2.45 -8.46
CA PRO A 136 1.83 -3.78 -8.09
C PRO A 136 1.71 -3.96 -6.57
N ALA A 137 0.66 -4.63 -6.10
CA ALA A 137 0.43 -4.89 -4.68
C ALA A 137 1.62 -5.55 -3.95
N ARG A 138 2.41 -6.36 -4.67
CA ARG A 138 3.63 -6.99 -4.16
C ARG A 138 4.70 -5.96 -3.80
N GLU A 139 4.85 -4.94 -4.62
CA GLU A 139 5.86 -3.90 -4.43
C GLU A 139 5.44 -2.91 -3.34
N ILE A 140 4.15 -2.56 -3.28
CA ILE A 140 3.57 -1.80 -2.16
C ILE A 140 3.84 -2.52 -0.83
N ALA A 141 3.54 -3.83 -0.78
CA ALA A 141 3.77 -4.64 0.41
C ALA A 141 5.27 -4.71 0.79
N ARG A 142 6.16 -4.86 -0.21
CA ARG A 142 7.62 -4.88 0.00
C ARG A 142 8.14 -3.57 0.56
N ASN A 143 7.69 -2.43 0.04
CA ASN A 143 8.14 -1.10 0.48
C ASN A 143 7.78 -0.84 1.96
N ILE A 144 6.67 -1.42 2.42
CA ILE A 144 6.19 -1.30 3.80
C ILE A 144 6.81 -2.40 4.69
N GLY A 145 7.31 -3.49 4.10
CA GLY A 145 7.88 -4.63 4.82
C GLY A 145 6.81 -5.62 5.32
N ILE A 146 5.66 -5.70 4.66
CA ILE A 146 4.56 -6.61 4.97
C ILE A 146 4.34 -7.63 3.85
N SER A 147 3.67 -8.75 4.14
CA SER A 147 3.25 -9.66 3.08
C SER A 147 2.09 -9.08 2.28
N ARG A 148 1.98 -9.52 1.01
CA ARG A 148 0.81 -9.21 0.17
C ARG A 148 -0.50 -9.64 0.85
N THR A 149 -0.49 -10.73 1.60
CA THR A 149 -1.67 -11.22 2.34
C THR A 149 -2.09 -10.29 3.46
N VAL A 150 -1.14 -9.70 4.20
CA VAL A 150 -1.42 -8.68 5.23
C VAL A 150 -1.99 -7.42 4.59
N LEU A 151 -1.46 -6.99 3.44
CA LEU A 151 -1.98 -5.83 2.71
C LEU A 151 -3.45 -6.00 2.29
N TYR A 152 -3.85 -7.18 1.81
CA TYR A 152 -5.26 -7.45 1.50
C TYR A 152 -6.14 -7.52 2.75
N LYS A 153 -5.65 -8.06 3.86
CA LYS A 153 -6.38 -8.01 5.14
C LYS A 153 -6.62 -6.58 5.60
N TRP A 154 -5.61 -5.71 5.50
CA TRP A 154 -5.77 -4.29 5.83
C TRP A 154 -6.80 -3.60 4.93
N LYS A 155 -6.81 -3.94 3.63
CA LYS A 155 -7.85 -3.48 2.69
C LYS A 155 -9.23 -3.97 3.11
N ASP A 156 -9.38 -5.25 3.46
CA ASP A 156 -10.66 -5.83 3.89
C ASP A 156 -11.17 -5.17 5.17
N GLU A 157 -10.29 -4.86 6.12
CA GLU A 157 -10.65 -4.21 7.39
C GLU A 157 -11.04 -2.73 7.23
N ILE A 158 -10.48 -2.01 6.25
CA ILE A 158 -10.73 -0.56 6.07
C ILE A 158 -11.85 -0.28 5.07
N ILE A 159 -11.88 -1.00 3.95
CA ILE A 159 -12.77 -0.73 2.82
C ILE A 159 -13.85 -1.81 2.71
N GLY A 160 -13.54 -3.06 3.07
CA GLY A 160 -14.37 -4.21 2.74
C GLY A 160 -14.17 -4.66 1.28
N ASP A 161 -14.54 -5.91 0.97
CA ASP A 161 -14.29 -6.46 -0.37
C ASP A 161 -15.24 -5.88 -1.43
N GLU A 162 -16.50 -5.61 -1.08
CA GLU A 162 -17.51 -5.05 -1.99
C GLU A 162 -17.15 -3.65 -2.49
N ALA A 163 -16.78 -2.73 -1.59
CA ALA A 163 -16.38 -1.38 -1.96
C ALA A 163 -15.03 -1.36 -2.69
N TYR A 164 -14.12 -2.30 -2.40
CA TYR A 164 -12.89 -2.43 -3.17
C TYR A 164 -13.14 -2.92 -4.61
N GLN A 165 -14.05 -3.88 -4.80
CA GLN A 165 -14.39 -4.39 -6.14
C GLN A 165 -15.13 -3.33 -6.98
N SER A 166 -15.97 -2.50 -6.37
CA SER A 166 -16.63 -1.38 -7.08
C SER A 166 -15.62 -0.33 -7.54
N MET A 167 -14.62 0.00 -6.71
CA MET A 167 -13.52 0.91 -7.09
C MET A 167 -12.61 0.31 -8.17
N ARG A 168 -12.42 -1.02 -8.18
CA ARG A 168 -11.62 -1.73 -9.18
C ARG A 168 -12.29 -1.77 -10.56
N LYS A 169 -13.62 -1.59 -10.62
CA LYS A 169 -14.45 -1.80 -11.81
C LYS A 169 -14.49 -0.65 -12.81
N HIS A 170 -13.80 0.46 -12.56
CA HIS A 170 -13.64 1.52 -13.56
C HIS A 170 -12.17 1.70 -13.95
N GLU A 171 -11.64 0.75 -14.72
CA GLU A 171 -10.93 1.21 -15.92
C GLU A 171 -12.00 1.95 -16.72
N LYS A 172 -11.87 3.28 -16.84
CA LYS A 172 -12.66 4.03 -17.82
C LYS A 172 -12.55 3.26 -19.16
N PRO A 173 -13.64 3.11 -19.92
CA PRO A 173 -13.55 2.53 -21.25
C PRO A 173 -12.35 3.15 -21.94
N SER A 174 -11.50 2.32 -22.52
CA SER A 174 -10.32 2.80 -23.21
C SER A 174 -10.78 3.83 -24.24
N LEU A 175 -9.99 4.91 -24.45
CA LEU A 175 -10.35 5.96 -25.43
C LEU A 175 -10.68 5.36 -26.81
N THR A 176 -10.17 4.17 -27.11
CA THR A 176 -10.49 3.33 -28.26
C THR A 176 -11.93 2.82 -28.27
N GLU A 177 -12.45 2.27 -27.17
CA GLU A 177 -13.84 1.78 -27.09
C GLU A 177 -14.86 2.93 -27.20
N GLU A 178 -14.56 4.07 -26.58
CA GLU A 178 -15.41 5.27 -26.69
C GLU A 178 -15.39 5.83 -28.12
N ARG A 179 -14.22 5.84 -28.77
CA ARG A 179 -14.08 6.24 -30.17
C ARG A 179 -14.83 5.32 -31.12
N ASP A 180 -14.79 4.01 -30.89
CA ASP A 180 -15.43 3.03 -31.75
C ASP A 180 -16.96 3.09 -31.60
N ALA A 181 -17.48 3.23 -30.38
CA ALA A 181 -18.91 3.49 -30.12
C ALA A 181 -19.40 4.78 -30.80
N LEU A 182 -18.64 5.87 -30.71
CA LEU A 182 -18.96 7.12 -31.41
C LEU A 182 -18.94 6.96 -32.93
N ARG A 183 -18.06 6.11 -33.47
CA ARG A 183 -17.97 5.84 -34.90
C ARG A 183 -19.16 5.04 -35.40
N GLU A 184 -19.65 4.08 -34.62
CA GLU A 184 -20.88 3.35 -34.92
C GLU A 184 -22.10 4.27 -34.95
N GLU A 185 -22.20 5.21 -33.99
CA GLU A 185 -23.30 6.17 -33.96
C GLU A 185 -23.27 7.13 -35.16
N VAL A 186 -22.08 7.62 -35.53
CA VAL A 186 -21.90 8.44 -36.74
C VAL A 186 -22.32 7.67 -38.00
N ASN A 187 -21.97 6.39 -38.10
CA ASN A 187 -22.36 5.56 -39.25
C ASN A 187 -23.88 5.36 -39.32
N ARG A 188 -24.54 5.15 -38.18
CA ARG A 188 -26.00 5.02 -38.09
C ARG A 188 -26.70 6.30 -38.52
N LEU A 189 -26.27 7.46 -38.00
CA LEU A 189 -26.83 8.76 -38.37
C LEU A 189 -26.62 9.06 -39.86
N ASN A 190 -25.47 8.70 -40.43
CA ASN A 190 -25.23 8.86 -41.87
C ASN A 190 -26.15 7.98 -42.73
N GLN A 191 -26.47 6.77 -42.29
CA GLN A 191 -27.45 5.92 -42.98
C GLN A 191 -28.85 6.53 -42.93
N GLU A 192 -29.23 7.09 -41.78
CA GLU A 192 -30.50 7.78 -41.59
C GLU A 192 -30.64 8.99 -42.52
N ILE A 193 -29.59 9.82 -42.60
CA ILE A 193 -29.55 10.98 -43.51
C ILE A 193 -29.70 10.54 -44.97
N ARG A 194 -29.01 9.47 -45.39
CA ARG A 194 -29.14 8.95 -46.76
C ARG A 194 -30.56 8.49 -47.07
N ARG A 195 -31.21 7.81 -46.12
CA ARG A 195 -32.60 7.37 -46.27
C ARG A 195 -33.53 8.57 -46.42
N GLN A 196 -33.41 9.55 -45.54
CA GLN A 196 -34.21 10.77 -45.58
C GLN A 196 -34.00 11.55 -46.89
N GLN A 197 -32.77 11.62 -47.38
CA GLN A 197 -32.47 12.27 -48.67
C GLN A 197 -33.16 11.55 -49.84
N MET A 198 -33.15 10.22 -49.83
CA MET A 198 -33.86 9.42 -50.83
C MET A 198 -35.38 9.64 -50.78
N GLU A 199 -35.96 9.71 -49.57
CA GLU A 199 -37.39 10.02 -49.39
C GLU A 199 -37.73 11.41 -49.97
N LEU A 200 -36.91 12.43 -49.73
CA LEU A 200 -37.09 13.77 -50.29
C LEU A 200 -36.97 13.79 -51.82
N ASP A 201 -36.02 13.06 -52.39
CA ASP A 201 -35.83 13.01 -53.84
C ASP A 201 -37.02 12.33 -54.54
N ILE A 202 -37.58 11.26 -53.94
CA ILE A 202 -38.81 10.63 -54.41
C ILE A 202 -39.97 11.63 -54.39
N LEU A 203 -40.16 12.33 -53.26
CA LEU A 203 -41.25 13.30 -53.11
C LEU A 203 -41.13 14.44 -54.14
N LYS A 204 -39.93 15.00 -54.30
CA LYS A 204 -39.66 16.04 -55.30
C LYS A 204 -39.95 15.56 -56.72
N LYS A 205 -39.58 14.31 -57.03
CA LYS A 205 -39.85 13.76 -58.37
C LYS A 205 -41.34 13.52 -58.61
N THR A 206 -42.06 13.05 -57.60
CA THR A 206 -43.53 12.93 -57.70
C THR A 206 -44.19 14.30 -57.90
N GLU A 207 -43.71 15.34 -57.23
CA GLU A 207 -44.20 16.72 -57.42
C GLU A 207 -43.93 17.23 -58.85
N GLU A 208 -42.74 16.96 -59.41
CA GLU A 208 -42.42 17.32 -60.80
C GLU A 208 -43.33 16.65 -61.82
N ILE A 209 -43.72 15.39 -61.60
CA ILE A 209 -44.64 14.65 -62.48
C ILE A 209 -46.05 15.23 -62.38
N ILE A 210 -46.53 15.47 -61.16
CA ILE A 210 -47.87 16.05 -60.91
C ILE A 210 -47.99 17.45 -61.52
N LYS A 211 -46.93 18.26 -61.47
CA LYS A 211 -46.94 19.62 -62.07
C LYS A 211 -46.88 19.64 -63.60
N LYS A 212 -46.43 18.56 -64.26
CA LYS A 212 -46.31 18.49 -65.72
C LYS A 212 -47.58 18.03 -66.43
N ASP A 213 -48.49 17.33 -65.75
CA ASP A 213 -49.80 16.93 -66.28
C ASP A 213 -50.91 17.17 -65.24
N PRO A 214 -51.61 18.33 -65.28
CA PRO A 214 -52.61 18.70 -64.26
C PRO A 214 -53.92 17.87 -64.28
N GLY A 215 -53.93 16.67 -64.87
CA GLY A 215 -55.16 15.94 -65.18
C GLY A 215 -55.24 14.45 -64.83
N ILE A 216 -54.20 13.83 -64.23
CA ILE A 216 -54.17 12.35 -64.07
C ILE A 216 -54.06 11.95 -62.59
N SER A 217 -55.06 11.20 -62.11
CA SER A 217 -55.10 10.60 -60.78
C SER A 217 -54.14 9.41 -60.66
N VAL A 218 -53.53 9.25 -59.49
CA VAL A 218 -52.47 8.24 -59.19
C VAL A 218 -52.90 6.78 -59.44
N SER A 219 -54.20 6.52 -59.55
CA SER A 219 -54.78 5.20 -59.83
C SER A 219 -54.73 4.76 -61.30
N THR A 220 -54.33 5.62 -62.24
CA THR A 220 -54.26 5.32 -63.68
C THR A 220 -52.83 5.33 -64.27
N LEU A 221 -51.81 4.99 -63.47
CA LEU A 221 -50.45 4.82 -63.98
C LEU A 221 -50.32 3.56 -64.86
N THR A 222 -49.80 3.76 -66.07
CA THR A 222 -49.60 2.71 -67.07
C THR A 222 -48.41 1.82 -66.66
N ASN A 223 -48.43 0.53 -67.01
CA ASN A 223 -47.37 -0.41 -66.61
C ASN A 223 -45.96 0.03 -67.01
N ARG A 224 -45.83 0.81 -68.09
CA ARG A 224 -44.58 1.40 -68.59
C ARG A 224 -43.99 2.46 -67.65
N GLU A 225 -44.84 3.26 -67.02
CA GLU A 225 -44.44 4.33 -66.10
C GLU A 225 -44.01 3.74 -64.76
N LYS A 226 -44.69 2.67 -64.32
CA LYS A 226 -44.26 1.87 -63.16
C LYS A 226 -42.89 1.22 -63.38
N THR A 227 -42.57 0.81 -64.62
CA THR A 227 -41.24 0.25 -64.94
C THR A 227 -40.15 1.31 -64.93
N GLN A 228 -40.43 2.53 -65.42
CA GLN A 228 -39.47 3.64 -65.35
C GLN A 228 -39.15 4.05 -63.91
N ILE A 229 -40.15 4.05 -63.02
CA ILE A 229 -39.91 4.28 -61.59
C ILE A 229 -39.03 3.16 -60.99
N ALA A 230 -39.31 1.90 -61.34
CA ALA A 230 -38.54 0.76 -60.86
C ALA A 230 -37.09 0.72 -61.39
N ASP A 231 -36.84 1.17 -62.62
CA ASP A 231 -35.49 1.25 -63.20
C ASP A 231 -34.65 2.36 -62.56
N VAL A 232 -35.27 3.51 -62.24
CA VAL A 232 -34.60 4.60 -61.52
C VAL A 232 -34.24 4.18 -60.08
N LEU A 233 -35.11 3.40 -59.43
CA LEU A 233 -34.84 2.81 -58.10
C LEU A 233 -33.71 1.77 -58.10
N ARG A 234 -33.37 1.18 -59.26
CA ARG A 234 -32.34 0.14 -59.38
C ARG A 234 -30.96 0.70 -59.80
N GLY A 235 -30.91 1.96 -60.25
CA GLY A 235 -29.71 2.59 -60.80
C GLY A 235 -28.99 3.59 -59.89
N SER A 236 -29.40 3.77 -58.64
CA SER A 236 -28.81 4.74 -57.68
C SER A 236 -28.31 4.09 -56.39
#